data_AF-A0A535V5L1-F1
#
_entry.id   AF-A0A535V5L1-F1
#
_cell.length_a   1.000
_cell.length_b   1.000
_cell.length_c   1.000
_cell.angle_alpha   90.00
_cell.angle_beta   90.00
_cell.angle_gamma   90.00
#
_symmetry.space_group_name_H-M   'P 1'
#
loop_
_entity.id
_entity.type
_entity.pdbx_description
1 polymer ?
#
loop_
_entity_poly.entity_id
_entity_poly.type
_entity_poly.pdbx_seq_one_letter_code
_entity_poly.pdbx_strand_id
1 'polypeptide(L)'
;MNLYGYDWPQGGTKQIAYVNGQSHMMELFVGFGDLWQSADLTVLTGAPPPDGSAFAGYAWSTGGTKQVAYRDQKSHIIELFVARDSPWQWVDLTVLTGAPAPGDSALAGYAWSAGGTKQVAYVDDQGHVIELFVARDSPWQWVDLTALTGAPPPGGPALAGYDWPNGQTKQVAYVDDQGHVIELFVARDSPWQWVDLTTLTGAPPPGDSAFAGYAWSAGGTKQVVYRDQKSHIIELIVADGSPWRWVDLTALTGAPPPGGPALAGYDWPNGQTKQVAYVDDQGHVIELFVARGSPWQWVDLTALTGAPLLHQKPLTGYAWVWGATKQVAYVDDHGHMIELHVGLSDQWRCSILTAFKRHEAPGKPG
;
A
#
# COMPACT_ATOMS: atom_id res chain seq x y z
N MET A 1 -9.50 3.11 12.24
CA MET A 1 -8.09 3.54 12.21
C MET A 1 -7.48 2.89 11.00
N ASN A 2 -7.10 3.70 10.01
CA ASN A 2 -6.37 3.22 8.84
C ASN A 2 -4.88 3.18 9.16
N LEU A 3 -4.16 2.22 8.58
CA LEU A 3 -2.73 2.00 8.80
C LEU A 3 -2.06 1.65 7.47
N TYR A 4 -0.79 2.03 7.32
CA TYR A 4 0.01 1.70 6.15
C TYR A 4 1.43 1.35 6.58
N GLY A 5 1.85 0.12 6.26
CA GLY A 5 3.16 -0.41 6.58
C GLY A 5 4.08 -0.28 5.38
N TYR A 6 5.32 0.15 5.61
CA TYR A 6 6.29 0.31 4.53
C TYR A 6 7.72 0.18 5.06
N ASP A 7 8.66 0.04 4.12
CA ASP A 7 10.10 0.05 4.40
C ASP A 7 10.71 1.38 3.99
N TRP A 8 11.74 1.80 4.73
CA TRP A 8 12.64 2.86 4.31
C TRP A 8 14.06 2.30 4.21
N PRO A 9 14.45 1.76 3.04
CA PRO A 9 15.75 1.15 2.85
C PRO A 9 16.91 2.10 3.15
N GLN A 10 16.76 3.40 2.86
CA GLN A 10 17.81 4.39 3.12
C GLN A 10 17.90 4.77 4.58
N GLY A 11 16.89 4.47 5.41
CA GLY A 11 16.95 4.61 6.86
C GLY A 11 17.35 3.34 7.58
N GLY A 12 17.21 2.17 6.94
CA GLY A 12 17.38 0.88 7.61
C GLY A 12 16.27 0.58 8.61
N THR A 13 15.10 1.21 8.43
CA THR A 13 13.96 1.13 9.36
C THR A 13 12.72 0.68 8.62
N LYS A 14 11.83 -0.01 9.32
CA LYS A 14 10.44 -0.18 8.88
C LYS A 14 9.49 0.73 9.63
N GLN A 15 8.34 1.01 9.02
CA GLN A 15 7.35 1.97 9.53
C GLN A 15 5.94 1.39 9.49
N ILE A 16 5.09 1.89 10.38
CA ILE A 16 3.64 1.83 10.23
C ILE A 16 3.09 3.24 10.50
N ALA A 17 2.58 3.87 9.45
CA ALA A 17 1.86 5.13 9.54
C ALA A 17 0.38 4.87 9.86
N TYR A 18 -0.25 5.74 10.67
CA TYR A 18 -1.67 5.63 11.01
C TYR A 18 -2.26 6.97 11.44
N VAL A 19 -3.57 7.15 11.25
CA VAL A 19 -4.31 8.32 11.77
C VAL A 19 -4.91 8.00 13.14
N ASN A 20 -4.57 8.78 14.16
CA ASN A 20 -5.09 8.58 15.51
C ASN A 20 -6.50 9.18 15.70
N GLY A 21 -7.12 8.95 16.87
CA GLY A 21 -8.47 9.45 17.17
C GLY A 21 -8.60 10.98 17.31
N GLN A 22 -7.49 11.72 17.22
CA GLN A 22 -7.43 13.18 17.22
C GLN A 22 -7.15 13.74 15.81
N SER A 23 -7.24 12.91 14.76
CA SER A 23 -6.90 13.29 13.39
C SER A 23 -5.44 13.72 13.24
N HIS A 24 -4.50 13.14 13.98
CA HIS A 24 -3.07 13.34 13.73
C HIS A 24 -2.50 12.18 12.93
N MET A 25 -1.60 12.51 11.99
CA MET A 25 -0.79 11.52 11.29
C MET A 25 0.36 11.08 12.19
N MET A 26 0.37 9.81 12.55
CA MET A 26 1.36 9.18 13.40
C MET A 26 2.24 8.23 12.60
N GLU A 27 3.48 8.05 13.03
CA GLU A 27 4.38 7.01 12.52
C GLU A 27 4.95 6.21 13.70
N LEU A 28 4.81 4.88 13.66
CA LEU A 28 5.64 3.97 14.43
C LEU A 28 6.82 3.53 13.55
N PHE A 29 8.02 3.48 14.10
CA PHE A 29 9.19 3.03 13.34
C PHE A 29 10.21 2.31 14.23
N VAL A 30 11.00 1.43 13.62
CA VAL A 30 12.06 0.67 14.31
C VAL A 30 13.21 0.33 13.36
N GLY A 31 14.44 0.44 13.87
CA GLY A 31 15.68 0.02 13.21
C GLY A 31 16.17 -1.34 13.69
N PHE A 32 17.24 -1.85 13.06
CA PHE A 32 17.83 -3.13 13.46
C PHE A 32 18.47 -3.06 14.85
N GLY A 33 17.97 -3.87 15.78
CA GLY A 33 18.45 -3.91 17.16
C GLY A 33 17.87 -2.81 18.07
N ASP A 34 17.01 -1.94 17.54
CA ASP A 34 16.40 -0.84 18.28
C ASP A 34 15.03 -1.23 18.87
N LEU A 35 14.51 -0.36 19.74
CA LEU A 35 13.13 -0.41 20.23
C LEU A 35 12.21 0.36 19.29
N TRP A 36 10.94 -0.03 19.22
CA TRP A 36 9.91 0.74 18.53
C TRP A 36 9.81 2.16 19.10
N GLN A 37 9.75 3.13 18.20
CA GLN A 37 9.55 4.54 18.50
C GLN A 37 8.25 5.03 17.85
N SER A 38 7.72 6.15 18.33
CA SER A 38 6.54 6.80 17.78
C SER A 38 6.76 8.28 17.57
N ALA A 39 6.29 8.81 16.46
CA ALA A 39 6.30 10.24 16.14
C ALA A 39 4.90 10.71 15.74
N ASP A 40 4.49 11.87 16.26
CA ASP A 40 3.31 12.60 15.78
C ASP A 40 3.76 13.57 14.68
N LEU A 41 3.56 13.18 13.43
CA LEU A 41 4.10 13.92 12.29
C LEU A 41 3.35 15.23 12.07
N THR A 42 2.04 15.27 12.34
CA THR A 42 1.23 16.49 12.27
C THR A 42 1.73 17.53 13.28
N VAL A 43 1.99 17.12 14.53
CA VAL A 43 2.54 18.02 15.56
C VAL A 43 3.97 18.46 15.24
N LEU A 44 4.83 17.54 14.79
CA LEU A 44 6.24 17.85 14.48
C LEU A 44 6.39 18.87 13.36
N THR A 45 5.48 18.86 12.39
CA THR A 45 5.58 19.67 11.16
C THR A 45 4.63 20.87 11.14
N GLY A 46 3.59 20.86 11.97
CA GLY A 46 2.48 21.83 11.90
C GLY A 46 1.61 21.67 10.65
N ALA A 47 1.67 20.52 9.98
CA ALA A 47 0.86 20.25 8.80
C ALA A 47 -0.65 20.20 9.12
N PRO A 48 -1.54 20.44 8.14
CA PRO A 48 -2.98 20.28 8.32
C PRO A 48 -3.37 18.87 8.77
N PRO A 49 -4.35 18.70 9.68
CA PRO A 49 -4.82 17.38 10.11
C PRO A 49 -5.43 16.55 8.97
N PRO A 50 -5.12 15.23 8.85
CA PRO A 50 -5.85 14.32 7.97
C PRO A 50 -7.35 14.28 8.29
N ASP A 51 -8.17 14.06 7.26
CA ASP A 51 -9.63 13.86 7.40
C ASP A 51 -10.00 12.43 7.86
N GLY A 52 -9.04 11.49 7.82
CA GLY A 52 -9.22 10.10 8.20
C GLY A 52 -9.66 9.17 7.06
N SER A 53 -9.67 9.65 5.81
CA SER A 53 -9.98 8.88 4.60
C SER A 53 -8.81 7.98 4.18
N ALA A 54 -8.17 8.25 3.04
CA ALA A 54 -7.07 7.48 2.48
C ALA A 54 -5.72 8.16 2.73
N PHE A 55 -4.69 7.34 2.95
CA PHE A 55 -3.31 7.79 2.98
C PHE A 55 -2.38 6.65 2.56
N ALA A 56 -1.15 6.99 2.16
CA ALA A 56 -0.13 6.03 1.80
C ALA A 56 1.22 6.44 2.39
N GLY A 57 1.95 5.46 2.90
CA GLY A 57 3.35 5.61 3.31
C GLY A 57 4.26 4.91 2.31
N TYR A 58 5.34 5.55 1.90
CA TYR A 58 6.24 4.96 0.91
C TYR A 58 7.65 5.56 1.02
N ALA A 59 8.62 4.89 0.38
CA ALA A 59 9.99 5.37 0.28
C ALA A 59 10.34 5.74 -1.15
N TRP A 60 11.09 6.83 -1.30
CA TRP A 60 11.65 7.27 -2.57
C TRP A 60 13.17 7.17 -2.55
N SER A 61 13.66 6.03 -3.01
CA SER A 61 15.09 5.69 -2.98
C SER A 61 15.97 6.69 -3.73
N THR A 62 15.54 7.12 -4.92
CA THR A 62 16.27 8.10 -5.74
C THR A 62 16.35 9.46 -5.05
N GLY A 63 15.35 9.83 -4.25
CA GLY A 63 15.35 11.06 -3.45
C GLY A 63 16.01 10.94 -2.09
N GLY A 64 16.28 9.73 -1.62
CA GLY A 64 16.82 9.49 -0.27
C GLY A 64 15.84 9.85 0.85
N THR A 65 14.53 9.80 0.57
CA THR A 65 13.47 10.26 1.47
C THR A 65 12.41 9.19 1.68
N LYS A 66 11.69 9.28 2.80
CA LYS A 66 10.41 8.60 2.98
C LYS A 66 9.28 9.61 3.13
N GLN A 67 8.06 9.17 2.85
CA GLN A 67 6.89 10.02 2.75
C GLN A 67 5.67 9.37 3.40
N VAL A 68 4.75 10.23 3.85
CA VAL A 68 3.35 9.89 4.08
C VAL A 68 2.49 10.94 3.38
N ALA A 69 1.66 10.51 2.43
CA ALA A 69 0.71 11.36 1.72
C ALA A 69 -0.72 11.07 2.18
N TYR A 70 -1.51 12.11 2.47
CA TYR A 70 -2.89 11.98 2.95
C TYR A 70 -3.78 13.13 2.47
N ARG A 71 -5.09 12.94 2.56
CA ARG A 71 -6.08 14.00 2.35
C ARG A 71 -6.39 14.73 3.66
N ASP A 72 -6.37 16.07 3.63
CA ASP A 72 -6.74 16.89 4.78
C ASP A 72 -8.25 17.22 4.81
N GLN A 73 -8.68 17.89 5.89
CA GLN A 73 -10.08 18.29 6.09
C GLN A 73 -10.62 19.31 5.07
N LYS A 74 -9.78 19.87 4.21
CA LYS A 74 -10.15 20.81 3.14
C LYS A 74 -10.08 20.17 1.77
N SER A 75 -9.95 18.84 1.71
CA SER A 75 -9.81 18.09 0.47
C SER A 75 -8.55 18.48 -0.30
N HIS A 76 -7.43 18.68 0.39
CA HIS A 76 -6.11 18.85 -0.22
C HIS A 76 -5.24 17.62 0.02
N ILE A 77 -4.38 17.30 -0.95
CA ILE A 77 -3.33 16.28 -0.79
C ILE A 77 -2.13 16.92 -0.08
N ILE A 78 -1.84 16.44 1.12
CA ILE A 78 -0.66 16.83 1.90
C ILE A 78 0.38 15.72 1.82
N GLU A 79 1.63 16.08 1.50
CA GLU A 79 2.77 15.17 1.65
C GLU A 79 3.64 15.61 2.83
N LEU A 80 3.80 14.71 3.81
CA LEU A 80 4.86 14.76 4.81
C LEU A 80 6.06 13.99 4.28
N PHE A 81 7.26 14.53 4.39
CA PHE A 81 8.47 13.85 3.94
C PHE A 81 9.68 14.15 4.82
N VAL A 82 10.63 13.21 4.83
CA VAL A 82 11.88 13.36 5.58
C VAL A 82 13.04 12.67 4.87
N ALA A 83 14.20 13.32 4.87
CA ALA A 83 15.47 12.73 4.47
C ALA A 83 16.24 12.25 5.70
N ARG A 84 17.23 11.39 5.51
CA ARG A 84 18.11 10.96 6.62
C ARG A 84 18.74 12.18 7.29
N ASP A 85 18.75 12.18 8.63
CA ASP A 85 19.33 13.22 9.47
C ASP A 85 18.75 14.64 9.25
N SER A 86 17.54 14.74 8.70
CA SER A 86 16.81 16.00 8.46
C SER A 86 15.52 16.04 9.28
N PRO A 87 15.00 17.24 9.62
CA PRO A 87 13.67 17.35 10.21
C PRO A 87 12.60 16.94 9.19
N TRP A 88 11.46 16.47 9.68
CA TRP A 88 10.27 16.30 8.84
C TRP A 88 9.83 17.63 8.26
N GLN A 89 9.40 17.60 7.00
CA GLN A 89 8.82 18.72 6.29
C GLN A 89 7.46 18.31 5.71
N TRP A 90 6.70 19.30 5.25
CA TRP A 90 5.42 19.07 4.62
C TRP A 90 5.16 20.02 3.47
N VAL A 91 4.29 19.61 2.55
CA VAL A 91 3.83 20.42 1.43
C VAL A 91 2.38 20.10 1.09
N ASP A 92 1.61 21.13 0.72
CA ASP A 92 0.28 20.99 0.12
C ASP A 92 0.43 20.81 -1.39
N LEU A 93 0.28 19.59 -1.88
CA LEU A 93 0.47 19.26 -3.28
C LEU A 93 -0.67 19.80 -4.16
N THR A 94 -1.89 19.84 -3.65
CA THR A 94 -3.05 20.40 -4.37
C THR A 94 -2.85 21.88 -4.63
N VAL A 95 -2.49 22.66 -3.61
CA VAL A 95 -2.22 24.10 -3.74
C VAL A 95 -0.96 24.36 -4.56
N LEU A 96 0.12 23.60 -4.33
CA LEU A 96 1.39 23.81 -5.03
C LEU A 96 1.26 23.63 -6.55
N THR A 97 0.48 22.64 -6.97
CA THR A 97 0.39 22.25 -8.39
C THR A 97 -0.84 22.78 -9.10
N GLY A 98 -1.86 23.22 -8.35
CA GLY A 98 -3.17 23.58 -8.89
C GLY A 98 -3.95 22.39 -9.43
N ALA A 99 -3.63 21.16 -8.98
CA ALA A 99 -4.34 19.96 -9.39
C ALA A 99 -5.79 19.95 -8.86
N PRO A 100 -6.71 19.21 -9.51
CA PRO A 100 -8.09 19.03 -9.05
C PRO A 100 -8.18 18.50 -7.61
N ALA A 101 -9.22 18.87 -6.88
CA ALA A 101 -9.37 18.45 -5.49
C ALA A 101 -9.68 16.94 -5.40
N PRO A 102 -9.01 16.19 -4.50
CA PRO A 102 -9.34 14.79 -4.23
C PRO A 102 -10.76 14.56 -3.72
N GLY A 103 -11.39 13.51 -4.24
CA GLY A 103 -12.56 12.86 -3.65
C GLY A 103 -12.25 12.16 -2.32
N ASP A 104 -13.21 11.40 -1.80
CA ASP A 104 -13.22 11.01 -0.38
C ASP A 104 -12.46 9.74 0.00
N SER A 105 -11.84 8.98 -0.92
CA SER A 105 -11.53 7.58 -0.56
C SER A 105 -10.42 6.83 -1.30
N ALA A 106 -9.76 7.40 -2.31
CA ALA A 106 -8.73 6.70 -3.07
C ALA A 106 -7.41 7.48 -3.11
N LEU A 107 -6.33 6.90 -2.57
CA LEU A 107 -5.00 7.49 -2.58
C LEU A 107 -3.93 6.39 -2.60
N ALA A 108 -2.98 6.50 -3.52
CA ALA A 108 -1.78 5.69 -3.57
C ALA A 108 -0.53 6.57 -3.64
N GLY A 109 0.51 6.20 -2.89
CA GLY A 109 1.81 6.85 -2.94
C GLY A 109 2.86 5.81 -3.31
N TYR A 110 3.71 6.12 -4.29
CA TYR A 110 4.69 5.17 -4.79
C TYR A 110 5.89 5.87 -5.43
N ALA A 111 6.93 5.10 -5.71
CA ALA A 111 8.14 5.57 -6.38
C ALA A 111 8.36 4.80 -7.68
N TRP A 112 8.74 5.49 -8.75
CA TRP A 112 9.09 4.89 -10.04
C TRP A 112 10.60 4.89 -10.25
N SER A 113 11.22 3.72 -10.13
CA SER A 113 12.68 3.58 -10.19
C SER A 113 13.25 3.97 -11.56
N ALA A 114 12.67 3.48 -12.66
CA ALA A 114 13.14 3.78 -14.02
C ALA A 114 12.95 5.25 -14.41
N GLY A 115 11.93 5.92 -13.88
CA GLY A 115 11.70 7.35 -14.06
C GLY A 115 12.54 8.25 -13.16
N GLY A 116 13.00 7.73 -12.02
CA GLY A 116 13.66 8.54 -11.00
C GLY A 116 12.70 9.52 -10.32
N THR A 117 11.41 9.20 -10.27
CA THR A 117 10.34 10.06 -9.75
C THR A 117 9.61 9.41 -8.59
N LYS A 118 8.88 10.21 -7.83
CA LYS A 118 7.84 9.74 -6.91
C LYS A 118 6.48 10.29 -7.28
N GLN A 119 5.43 9.64 -6.82
CA GLN A 119 4.06 9.86 -7.24
C GLN A 119 3.09 9.84 -6.06
N VAL A 120 2.01 10.61 -6.20
CA VAL A 120 0.76 10.42 -5.45
C VAL A 120 -0.38 10.38 -6.47
N ALA A 121 -1.10 9.27 -6.52
CA ALA A 121 -2.28 9.09 -7.36
C ALA A 121 -3.55 9.10 -6.51
N TYR A 122 -4.62 9.73 -7.01
CA TYR A 122 -5.91 9.80 -6.33
C TYR A 122 -7.04 9.92 -7.35
N VAL A 123 -8.29 9.75 -6.88
CA VAL A 123 -9.49 10.04 -7.66
C VAL A 123 -10.03 11.40 -7.25
N ASP A 124 -10.24 12.31 -8.19
CA ASP A 124 -10.79 13.64 -7.92
C ASP A 124 -12.31 13.62 -7.72
N ASP A 125 -12.90 14.78 -7.40
CA ASP A 125 -14.34 14.93 -7.15
C ASP A 125 -15.22 14.74 -8.40
N GLN A 126 -14.63 14.68 -9.60
CA GLN A 126 -15.31 14.39 -10.86
C GLN A 126 -15.13 12.93 -11.30
N GLY A 127 -14.44 12.11 -10.52
CA GLY A 127 -14.20 10.70 -10.83
C GLY A 127 -13.10 10.50 -11.88
N HIS A 128 -12.09 11.37 -11.94
CA HIS A 128 -10.91 11.19 -12.77
C HIS A 128 -9.71 10.74 -11.94
N VAL A 129 -8.86 9.89 -12.52
CA VAL A 129 -7.59 9.49 -11.89
C VAL A 129 -6.55 10.58 -12.14
N ILE A 130 -6.12 11.25 -11.08
CA ILE A 130 -5.08 12.26 -11.10
C ILE A 130 -3.78 11.68 -10.57
N GLU A 131 -2.66 11.92 -11.25
CA GLU A 131 -1.31 11.63 -10.74
C GLU A 131 -0.52 12.92 -10.54
N LEU A 132 -0.13 13.18 -9.30
CA LEU A 132 0.91 14.14 -8.92
C LEU A 132 2.26 13.44 -8.99
N PHE A 133 3.28 14.06 -9.61
CA PHE A 133 4.61 13.47 -9.70
C PHE A 133 5.72 14.50 -9.63
N VAL A 134 6.90 14.07 -9.18
CA VAL A 134 8.11 14.90 -9.12
C VAL A 134 9.37 14.09 -9.32
N ALA A 135 10.34 14.69 -10.02
CA ALA A 135 11.71 14.20 -10.14
C ALA A 135 12.63 14.96 -9.17
N ARG A 136 13.80 14.40 -8.87
CA ARG A 136 14.81 15.11 -8.08
C ARG A 136 15.15 16.45 -8.75
N ASP A 137 15.18 17.51 -7.93
CA ASP A 137 15.48 18.89 -8.35
C ASP A 137 14.52 19.49 -9.40
N SER A 138 13.33 18.92 -9.56
CA SER A 138 12.25 19.43 -10.41
C SER A 138 11.06 19.91 -9.59
N PRO A 139 10.21 20.82 -10.13
CA PRO A 139 8.94 21.15 -9.51
C PRO A 139 7.97 19.96 -9.59
N TRP A 140 7.03 19.90 -8.65
CA TRP A 140 5.88 19.01 -8.76
C TRP A 140 5.04 19.36 -9.98
N GLN A 141 4.51 18.32 -10.62
CA GLN A 141 3.59 18.40 -11.74
C GLN A 141 2.39 17.48 -11.48
N TRP A 142 1.34 17.63 -12.28
CA TRP A 142 0.19 16.74 -12.24
C TRP A 142 -0.31 16.42 -13.64
N VAL A 143 -1.05 15.32 -13.76
CA VAL A 143 -1.72 14.90 -14.99
C VAL A 143 -3.04 14.20 -14.65
N ASP A 144 -4.07 14.48 -15.46
CA ASP A 144 -5.32 13.71 -15.47
C ASP A 144 -5.15 12.51 -16.38
N LEU A 145 -4.99 11.33 -15.80
CA LEU A 145 -4.74 10.09 -16.53
C LEU A 145 -5.98 9.60 -17.25
N THR A 146 -7.17 9.78 -16.67
CA THR A 146 -8.45 9.38 -17.27
C THR A 146 -8.68 10.19 -18.55
N ALA A 147 -8.57 11.51 -18.49
CA ALA A 147 -8.73 12.37 -19.67
C ALA A 147 -7.61 12.18 -20.69
N LEU A 148 -6.36 12.01 -20.25
CA LEU A 148 -5.21 11.82 -21.14
C LEU A 148 -5.33 10.53 -21.98
N THR A 149 -5.82 9.46 -21.38
CA THR A 149 -5.84 8.13 -22.00
C THR A 149 -7.20 7.74 -22.59
N GLY A 150 -8.28 8.41 -22.17
CA GLY A 150 -9.65 8.04 -22.50
C GLY A 150 -10.13 6.76 -21.82
N ALA A 151 -9.45 6.34 -20.73
CA ALA A 151 -9.86 5.18 -19.95
C ALA A 151 -11.21 5.41 -19.24
N PRO A 152 -12.00 4.35 -18.96
CA PRO A 152 -13.24 4.47 -18.17
C PRO A 152 -12.98 5.09 -16.78
N PRO A 153 -13.88 5.92 -16.24
CA PRO A 153 -13.69 6.51 -14.91
C PRO A 153 -13.79 5.44 -13.79
N PRO A 154 -13.10 5.62 -12.65
CA PRO A 154 -13.25 4.75 -11.48
C PRO A 154 -14.70 4.75 -10.94
N GLY A 155 -15.14 3.58 -10.48
CA GLY A 155 -16.45 3.36 -9.88
C GLY A 155 -16.47 3.43 -8.35
N GLY A 156 -15.30 3.55 -7.71
CA GLY A 156 -15.17 3.47 -6.26
C GLY A 156 -13.75 3.67 -5.75
N PRO A 157 -13.47 3.31 -4.48
CA PRO A 157 -12.21 3.64 -3.80
C PRO A 157 -11.03 2.73 -4.14
N ALA A 158 -11.23 1.68 -4.94
CA ALA A 158 -10.18 0.73 -5.31
C ALA A 158 -9.14 1.42 -6.21
N LEU A 159 -7.95 1.66 -5.67
CA LEU A 159 -6.84 2.31 -6.36
C LEU A 159 -5.50 1.77 -5.87
N ALA A 160 -4.61 1.43 -6.78
CA ALA A 160 -3.23 1.07 -6.49
C ALA A 160 -2.29 1.80 -7.45
N GLY A 161 -1.17 2.29 -6.92
CA GLY A 161 -0.06 2.83 -7.71
C GLY A 161 1.21 2.06 -7.38
N TYR A 162 1.94 1.63 -8.40
CA TYR A 162 3.14 0.81 -8.20
C TYR A 162 4.16 1.02 -9.33
N ASP A 163 5.36 0.49 -9.11
CA ASP A 163 6.42 0.38 -10.10
C ASP A 163 6.57 -1.08 -10.50
N TRP A 164 6.90 -1.31 -11.77
CA TRP A 164 7.33 -2.62 -12.27
C TRP A 164 8.72 -2.49 -12.89
N PRO A 165 9.78 -2.72 -12.08
CA PRO A 165 11.16 -2.56 -12.53
C PRO A 165 11.51 -3.41 -13.76
N ASN A 166 11.02 -4.65 -13.84
CA ASN A 166 11.30 -5.54 -14.96
C ASN A 166 10.76 -5.02 -16.30
N GLY A 167 9.56 -4.42 -16.29
CA GLY A 167 8.99 -3.79 -17.48
C GLY A 167 9.39 -2.34 -17.67
N GLN A 168 10.14 -1.75 -16.74
CA GLN A 168 10.52 -0.33 -16.72
C GLN A 168 9.33 0.63 -16.82
N THR A 169 8.18 0.20 -16.28
CA THR A 169 6.92 0.96 -16.32
C THR A 169 6.44 1.26 -14.92
N LYS A 170 5.68 2.35 -14.77
CA LYS A 170 4.81 2.56 -13.62
C LYS A 170 3.35 2.38 -13.98
N GLN A 171 2.52 2.16 -12.97
CA GLN A 171 1.12 1.78 -13.12
C GLN A 171 0.24 2.54 -12.13
N VAL A 172 -0.99 2.78 -12.56
CA VAL A 172 -2.12 3.09 -11.70
C VAL A 172 -3.26 2.16 -12.08
N ALA A 173 -3.71 1.32 -11.16
CA ALA A 173 -4.79 0.36 -11.37
C ALA A 173 -5.99 0.69 -10.49
N TYR A 174 -7.20 0.50 -11.01
CA TYR A 174 -8.45 0.79 -10.31
C TYR A 174 -9.60 -0.09 -10.82
N VAL A 175 -10.76 0.04 -10.18
CA VAL A 175 -12.02 -0.59 -10.64
C VAL A 175 -12.95 0.47 -11.19
N ASP A 176 -13.43 0.29 -12.43
CA ASP A 176 -14.36 1.23 -13.08
C ASP A 176 -15.81 1.08 -12.60
N ASP A 177 -16.72 1.92 -13.10
CA ASP A 177 -18.14 1.92 -12.73
C ASP A 177 -18.93 0.69 -13.19
N GLN A 178 -18.37 -0.12 -14.11
CA GLN A 178 -18.93 -1.40 -14.55
C GLN A 178 -18.32 -2.59 -13.79
N GLY A 179 -17.41 -2.35 -12.85
CA GLY A 179 -16.75 -3.41 -12.09
C GLY A 179 -15.65 -4.12 -12.88
N HIS A 180 -14.99 -3.44 -13.82
CA HIS A 180 -13.81 -3.95 -14.51
C HIS A 180 -12.53 -3.40 -13.90
N VAL A 181 -11.49 -4.23 -13.89
CA VAL A 181 -10.15 -3.82 -13.45
C VAL A 181 -9.44 -3.14 -14.60
N ILE A 182 -9.15 -1.85 -14.45
CA ILE A 182 -8.41 -1.04 -15.42
C ILE A 182 -6.97 -0.83 -14.93
N GLU A 183 -5.97 -1.04 -15.80
CA GLU A 183 -4.58 -0.64 -15.56
C GLU A 183 -4.18 0.46 -16.53
N LEU A 184 -3.83 1.63 -15.99
CA LEU A 184 -3.09 2.70 -16.67
C LEU A 184 -1.61 2.44 -16.50
N PHE A 185 -0.82 2.50 -17.58
CA PHE A 185 0.62 2.27 -17.49
C PHE A 185 1.42 3.13 -18.46
N VAL A 186 2.67 3.40 -18.10
CA VAL A 186 3.61 4.15 -18.95
C VAL A 186 5.04 3.69 -18.75
N ALA A 187 5.79 3.59 -19.85
CA ALA A 187 7.23 3.41 -19.87
C ALA A 187 7.93 4.76 -20.05
N ARG A 188 9.23 4.83 -19.75
CA ARG A 188 10.02 6.03 -20.02
C ARG A 188 9.93 6.40 -21.51
N ASP A 189 9.76 7.70 -21.78
CA ASP A 189 9.67 8.27 -23.13
C ASP A 189 8.56 7.69 -24.02
N SER A 190 7.52 7.09 -23.40
CA SER A 190 6.34 6.54 -24.08
C SER A 190 5.07 7.28 -23.64
N PRO A 191 4.01 7.32 -24.46
CA PRO A 191 2.72 7.83 -24.00
C PRO A 191 2.10 6.89 -22.96
N TRP A 192 1.27 7.45 -22.09
CA TRP A 192 0.40 6.65 -21.23
C TRP A 192 -0.55 5.80 -22.07
N GLN A 193 -0.78 4.57 -21.64
CA GLN A 193 -1.69 3.61 -22.23
C GLN A 193 -2.61 3.05 -21.13
N TRP A 194 -3.68 2.39 -21.54
CA TRP A 194 -4.59 1.73 -20.61
C TRP A 194 -5.07 0.39 -21.16
N VAL A 195 -5.51 -0.49 -20.26
CA VAL A 195 -6.07 -1.79 -20.60
C VAL A 195 -7.15 -2.21 -19.59
N ASP A 196 -8.25 -2.78 -20.09
CA ASP A 196 -9.24 -3.47 -19.27
C ASP A 196 -8.77 -4.93 -19.07
N LEU A 197 -8.27 -5.21 -17.86
CA LEU A 197 -7.73 -6.52 -17.52
C LEU A 197 -8.83 -7.56 -17.31
N THR A 198 -10.02 -7.16 -16.86
CA THR A 198 -11.17 -8.06 -16.68
C THR A 198 -11.62 -8.60 -18.04
N THR A 199 -11.84 -7.72 -19.00
CA THR A 199 -12.20 -8.10 -20.38
C THR A 199 -11.08 -8.86 -21.07
N LEU A 200 -9.83 -8.41 -20.93
CA LEU A 200 -8.67 -9.04 -21.59
C LEU A 200 -8.48 -10.49 -21.15
N THR A 201 -8.69 -10.79 -19.87
CA THR A 201 -8.38 -12.10 -19.29
C THR A 201 -9.62 -12.98 -19.09
N GLY A 202 -10.82 -12.41 -19.12
CA GLY A 202 -12.08 -13.10 -18.77
C GLY A 202 -12.18 -13.44 -17.28
N ALA A 203 -11.45 -12.72 -16.42
CA ALA A 203 -11.49 -12.94 -14.97
C ALA A 203 -12.85 -12.52 -14.37
N PRO A 204 -13.29 -13.12 -13.25
CA PRO A 204 -14.47 -12.65 -12.51
C PRO A 204 -14.32 -11.18 -12.08
N PRO A 205 -15.38 -10.35 -12.13
CA PRO A 205 -15.29 -8.96 -11.71
C PRO A 205 -15.07 -8.84 -10.17
N PRO A 206 -14.39 -7.78 -9.70
CA PRO A 206 -14.31 -7.45 -8.28
C PRO A 206 -15.70 -7.32 -7.62
N GLY A 207 -15.78 -7.70 -6.35
CA GLY A 207 -17.01 -7.63 -5.56
C GLY A 207 -17.09 -6.42 -4.63
N ASP A 208 -15.96 -5.81 -4.31
CA ASP A 208 -15.85 -4.67 -3.38
C ASP A 208 -14.52 -3.91 -3.60
N SER A 209 -14.07 -3.15 -2.59
CA SER A 209 -12.85 -2.35 -2.63
C SER A 209 -11.58 -3.07 -2.21
N ALA A 210 -11.59 -4.38 -1.92
CA ALA A 210 -10.37 -5.15 -1.68
C ALA A 210 -9.53 -5.19 -2.95
N PHE A 211 -8.45 -4.42 -2.96
CA PHE A 211 -7.65 -4.21 -4.17
C PHE A 211 -6.20 -3.89 -3.82
N ALA A 212 -5.26 -4.55 -4.49
CA ALA A 212 -3.85 -4.18 -4.44
C ALA A 212 -3.17 -4.44 -5.78
N GLY A 213 -2.18 -3.62 -6.11
CA GLY A 213 -1.31 -3.78 -7.27
C GLY A 213 0.14 -3.70 -6.82
N TYR A 214 0.97 -4.63 -7.31
CA TYR A 214 2.38 -4.71 -6.91
C TYR A 214 3.22 -5.46 -7.96
N ALA A 215 4.53 -5.35 -7.83
CA ALA A 215 5.48 -6.11 -8.63
C ALA A 215 6.14 -7.20 -7.79
N TRP A 216 6.39 -8.37 -8.39
CA TRP A 216 7.18 -9.45 -7.79
C TRP A 216 8.53 -9.55 -8.48
N SER A 217 9.58 -9.09 -7.80
CA SER A 217 10.94 -8.99 -8.35
C SER A 217 11.53 -10.35 -8.75
N ALA A 218 11.48 -11.35 -7.86
CA ALA A 218 12.08 -12.66 -8.11
C ALA A 218 11.40 -13.45 -9.25
N GLY A 219 10.09 -13.23 -9.43
CA GLY A 219 9.31 -13.84 -10.51
C GLY A 219 9.30 -13.02 -11.80
N GLY A 220 9.76 -11.76 -11.78
CA GLY A 220 9.75 -10.87 -12.94
C GLY A 220 8.36 -10.55 -13.47
N THR A 221 7.40 -10.39 -12.55
CA THR A 221 5.96 -10.23 -12.87
C THR A 221 5.40 -9.01 -12.16
N LYS A 222 4.29 -8.48 -12.67
CA LYS A 222 3.40 -7.57 -11.93
C LYS A 222 2.02 -8.17 -11.80
N GLN A 223 1.28 -7.73 -10.80
CA GLN A 223 -0.03 -8.26 -10.47
C GLN A 223 -1.00 -7.18 -10.03
N VAL A 224 -2.28 -7.48 -10.24
CA VAL A 224 -3.40 -6.87 -9.54
C VAL A 224 -4.18 -7.98 -8.84
N VAL A 225 -4.49 -7.80 -7.57
CA VAL A 225 -5.21 -8.78 -6.74
C VAL A 225 -6.45 -8.13 -6.13
N TYR A 226 -7.56 -8.86 -6.11
CA TYR A 226 -8.83 -8.37 -5.58
C TYR A 226 -9.73 -9.50 -5.06
N ARG A 227 -10.77 -9.11 -4.32
CA ARG A 227 -11.85 -10.02 -3.90
C ARG A 227 -12.99 -9.96 -4.93
N ASP A 228 -13.41 -11.11 -5.47
CA ASP A 228 -14.54 -11.17 -6.40
C ASP A 228 -15.90 -11.20 -5.67
N GLN A 229 -16.99 -11.17 -6.45
CA GLN A 229 -18.37 -11.21 -5.93
C GLN A 229 -18.73 -12.50 -5.17
N LYS A 230 -17.91 -13.56 -5.29
CA LYS A 230 -18.10 -14.84 -4.61
C LYS A 230 -17.17 -14.99 -3.41
N SER A 231 -16.49 -13.92 -2.99
CA SER A 231 -15.53 -13.93 -1.89
C SER A 231 -14.30 -14.78 -2.19
N HIS A 232 -13.81 -14.79 -3.43
CA HIS A 232 -12.56 -15.44 -3.81
C HIS A 232 -11.48 -14.39 -4.08
N ILE A 233 -10.23 -14.72 -3.73
CA ILE A 233 -9.07 -13.90 -4.05
C ILE A 233 -8.62 -14.21 -5.49
N ILE A 234 -8.76 -13.23 -6.37
CA ILE A 234 -8.33 -13.33 -7.77
C ILE A 234 -7.02 -12.60 -7.95
N GLU A 235 -6.06 -13.22 -8.64
CA GLU A 235 -4.82 -12.60 -9.10
C GLU A 235 -4.84 -12.48 -10.63
N LEU A 236 -4.74 -11.26 -11.14
CA LEU A 236 -4.34 -10.97 -12.52
C LEU A 236 -2.82 -10.83 -12.54
N ILE A 237 -2.14 -11.53 -13.43
CA ILE A 237 -0.68 -11.58 -13.47
C ILE A 237 -0.13 -11.53 -14.89
N VAL A 238 0.96 -10.79 -15.07
CA VAL A 238 1.72 -10.73 -16.31
C VAL A 238 3.22 -10.74 -16.06
N ALA A 239 3.95 -11.42 -16.93
CA ALA A 239 5.42 -11.36 -17.03
C ALA A 239 5.81 -10.58 -18.29
N ASP A 240 7.03 -10.05 -18.33
CA ASP A 240 7.52 -9.38 -19.54
C ASP A 240 7.48 -10.31 -20.76
N GLY A 241 7.01 -9.77 -21.89
CA GLY A 241 6.79 -10.52 -23.13
C GLY A 241 5.70 -11.61 -23.08
N SER A 242 4.90 -11.70 -22.02
CA SER A 242 3.81 -12.69 -21.86
C SER A 242 2.43 -12.04 -21.87
N PRO A 243 1.35 -12.75 -22.26
CA PRO A 243 0.00 -12.24 -22.10
C PRO A 243 -0.40 -12.21 -20.61
N TRP A 244 -1.34 -11.30 -20.29
CA TRP A 244 -2.04 -11.34 -19.02
C TRP A 244 -2.82 -12.65 -18.86
N ARG A 245 -2.87 -13.14 -17.63
CA ARG A 245 -3.70 -14.28 -17.22
C ARG A 245 -4.26 -14.02 -15.83
N TRP A 246 -5.21 -14.85 -15.42
CA TRP A 246 -5.75 -14.79 -14.06
C TRP A 246 -5.73 -16.16 -13.37
N VAL A 247 -5.82 -16.15 -12.05
CA VAL A 247 -5.95 -17.33 -11.21
C VAL A 247 -6.81 -17.02 -9.99
N ASP A 248 -7.67 -17.97 -9.62
CA ASP A 248 -8.40 -17.96 -8.35
C ASP A 248 -7.50 -18.58 -7.26
N LEU A 249 -6.90 -17.73 -6.43
CA LEU A 249 -5.96 -18.16 -5.41
C LEU A 249 -6.66 -18.90 -4.27
N THR A 250 -7.90 -18.52 -3.92
CA THR A 250 -8.70 -19.19 -2.89
C THR A 250 -9.00 -20.63 -3.32
N ALA A 251 -9.52 -20.82 -4.54
CA ALA A 251 -9.80 -22.16 -5.07
C ALA A 251 -8.53 -22.98 -5.31
N LEU A 252 -7.46 -22.35 -5.80
CA LEU A 252 -6.18 -23.03 -6.07
C LEU A 252 -5.56 -23.62 -4.79
N THR A 253 -5.64 -22.89 -3.68
CA THR A 253 -4.97 -23.24 -2.42
C THR A 253 -5.87 -23.95 -1.42
N GLY A 254 -7.20 -23.82 -1.56
CA GLY A 254 -8.17 -24.28 -0.58
C GLY A 254 -8.15 -23.45 0.72
N ALA A 255 -7.61 -22.23 0.67
CA ALA A 255 -7.60 -21.33 1.81
C ALA A 255 -9.03 -20.85 2.17
N PRO A 256 -9.30 -20.48 3.44
CA PRO A 256 -10.59 -19.92 3.85
C PRO A 256 -10.97 -18.68 3.02
N PRO A 257 -12.24 -18.47 2.64
CA PRO A 257 -12.62 -17.29 1.85
C PRO A 257 -12.51 -15.98 2.67
N PRO A 258 -12.11 -14.85 2.04
CA PRO A 258 -12.12 -13.52 2.66
C PRO A 258 -13.51 -13.04 3.09
N GLY A 259 -13.60 -12.50 4.31
CA GLY A 259 -14.85 -11.99 4.89
C GLY A 259 -15.09 -10.50 4.79
N GLY A 260 -14.20 -9.76 4.12
CA GLY A 260 -14.37 -8.32 3.93
C GLY A 260 -13.30 -7.71 3.02
N PRO A 261 -13.24 -6.36 2.98
CA PRO A 261 -12.40 -5.64 2.02
C PRO A 261 -10.91 -5.55 2.42
N ALA A 262 -10.52 -6.14 3.55
CA ALA A 262 -9.16 -6.04 4.06
C ALA A 262 -8.23 -6.96 3.26
N LEU A 263 -7.33 -6.35 2.48
CA LEU A 263 -6.46 -7.05 1.54
C LEU A 263 -5.15 -6.29 1.32
N ALA A 264 -4.03 -7.01 1.25
CA ALA A 264 -2.75 -6.48 0.82
C ALA A 264 -2.03 -7.48 -0.10
N GLY A 265 -1.43 -6.99 -1.18
CA GLY A 265 -0.51 -7.74 -2.02
C GLY A 265 0.88 -7.13 -1.93
N TYR A 266 1.92 -7.95 -1.77
CA TYR A 266 3.28 -7.44 -1.61
C TYR A 266 4.34 -8.45 -2.07
N ASP A 267 5.56 -7.96 -2.26
CA ASP A 267 6.77 -8.75 -2.55
C ASP A 267 7.62 -8.88 -1.28
N TRP A 268 8.25 -10.04 -1.10
CA TRP A 268 9.34 -10.23 -0.14
C TRP A 268 10.62 -10.61 -0.88
N PRO A 269 11.45 -9.62 -1.24
CA PRO A 269 12.65 -9.85 -2.04
C PRO A 269 13.63 -10.83 -1.39
N ASN A 270 13.85 -10.74 -0.07
CA ASN A 270 14.79 -11.61 0.64
C ASN A 270 14.36 -13.09 0.58
N GLY A 271 13.06 -13.36 0.73
CA GLY A 271 12.51 -14.72 0.64
C GLY A 271 12.21 -15.17 -0.78
N GLN A 272 12.35 -14.29 -1.78
CA GLN A 272 12.03 -14.54 -3.18
C GLN A 272 10.59 -15.03 -3.40
N THR A 273 9.66 -14.53 -2.57
CA THR A 273 8.25 -14.88 -2.63
C THR A 273 7.39 -13.64 -2.80
N LYS A 274 6.21 -13.82 -3.39
CA LYS A 274 5.13 -12.84 -3.29
C LYS A 274 4.00 -13.35 -2.42
N GLN A 275 3.19 -12.42 -1.93
CA GLN A 275 2.17 -12.69 -0.94
C GLN A 275 0.86 -11.97 -1.26
N VAL A 276 -0.24 -12.55 -0.79
CA VAL A 276 -1.53 -11.87 -0.61
C VAL A 276 -2.02 -12.16 0.79
N ALA A 277 -2.19 -11.11 1.60
CA ALA A 277 -2.74 -11.20 2.94
C ALA A 277 -4.18 -10.67 2.95
N TYR A 278 -5.07 -11.36 3.66
CA TYR A 278 -6.48 -10.98 3.81
C TYR A 278 -7.04 -11.47 5.15
N VAL A 279 -8.29 -11.13 5.42
CA VAL A 279 -9.03 -11.57 6.62
C VAL A 279 -10.19 -12.45 6.21
N ASP A 280 -10.31 -13.64 6.81
CA ASP A 280 -11.44 -14.53 6.55
C ASP A 280 -12.72 -14.14 7.31
N ASP A 281 -13.83 -14.85 7.05
CA ASP A 281 -15.13 -14.61 7.70
C ASP A 281 -15.12 -14.79 9.24
N GLN A 282 -14.10 -15.45 9.79
CA GLN A 282 -13.93 -15.68 11.22
C GLN A 282 -12.95 -14.68 11.85
N GLY A 283 -12.44 -13.75 11.07
CA GLY A 283 -11.51 -12.73 11.51
C GLY A 283 -10.06 -13.17 11.62
N HIS A 284 -9.71 -14.33 11.04
CA HIS A 284 -8.34 -14.81 10.98
C HIS A 284 -7.57 -14.11 9.86
N VAL A 285 -6.30 -13.77 10.15
CA VAL A 285 -5.39 -13.19 9.14
C VAL A 285 -4.74 -14.31 8.36
N ILE A 286 -5.10 -14.44 7.09
CA ILE A 286 -4.59 -15.46 6.17
C ILE A 286 -3.53 -14.84 5.25
N GLU A 287 -2.42 -15.55 5.04
CA GLU A 287 -1.43 -15.22 4.01
C GLU A 287 -1.36 -16.35 2.98
N LEU A 288 -1.63 -16.02 1.71
CA LEU A 288 -1.27 -16.82 0.55
C LEU A 288 0.13 -16.41 0.12
N PHE A 289 1.00 -17.37 -0.20
CA PHE A 289 2.35 -17.06 -0.66
C PHE A 289 2.87 -18.08 -1.68
N VAL A 290 3.79 -17.64 -2.53
CA VAL A 290 4.44 -18.50 -3.52
C VAL A 290 5.89 -18.08 -3.77
N ALA A 291 6.76 -19.08 -3.87
CA ALA A 291 8.14 -18.93 -4.34
C ALA A 291 8.27 -19.32 -5.82
N ARG A 292 9.29 -18.82 -6.50
CA ARG A 292 9.52 -19.18 -7.90
C ARG A 292 9.72 -20.69 -8.06
N GLY A 293 8.93 -21.29 -8.95
CA GLY A 293 8.97 -22.73 -9.23
C GLY A 293 8.31 -23.62 -8.17
N SER A 294 7.64 -23.03 -7.16
CA SER A 294 6.88 -23.73 -6.14
C SER A 294 5.37 -23.53 -6.33
N PRO A 295 4.51 -24.44 -5.84
CA PRO A 295 3.07 -24.21 -5.80
C PRO A 295 2.74 -23.09 -4.81
N TRP A 296 1.57 -22.46 -4.99
CA TRP A 296 1.00 -21.57 -3.99
C TRP A 296 0.70 -22.36 -2.70
N GLN A 297 0.93 -21.70 -1.56
CA GLN A 297 0.61 -22.19 -0.23
C GLN A 297 -0.15 -21.13 0.53
N TRP A 298 -0.75 -21.51 1.65
CA TRP A 298 -1.41 -20.58 2.57
C TRP A 298 -1.11 -20.93 4.02
N VAL A 299 -1.27 -19.93 4.89
CA VAL A 299 -1.12 -20.07 6.34
C VAL A 299 -2.08 -19.13 7.07
N ASP A 300 -2.66 -19.61 8.17
CA ASP A 300 -3.39 -18.77 9.13
C ASP A 300 -2.39 -18.18 10.13
N LEU A 301 -2.09 -16.90 9.98
CA LEU A 301 -1.10 -16.20 10.81
C LEU A 301 -1.59 -15.98 12.23
N THR A 302 -2.88 -15.73 12.41
CA THR A 302 -3.51 -15.55 13.72
C THR A 302 -3.48 -16.82 14.55
N ALA A 303 -3.88 -17.97 13.99
CA ALA A 303 -3.81 -19.25 14.67
C ALA A 303 -2.36 -19.68 14.93
N LEU A 304 -1.45 -19.43 13.99
CA LEU A 304 -0.04 -19.79 14.14
C LEU A 304 0.65 -19.00 15.25
N THR A 305 0.28 -17.73 15.45
CA THR A 305 0.94 -16.83 16.41
C THR A 305 0.16 -16.61 17.71
N GLY A 306 -1.11 -17.01 17.77
CA GLY A 306 -2.02 -16.68 18.87
C GLY A 306 -2.43 -15.20 18.91
N ALA A 307 -2.32 -14.49 17.79
CA ALA A 307 -2.65 -13.07 17.72
C ALA A 307 -4.17 -12.81 17.78
N PRO A 308 -4.61 -11.64 18.25
CA PRO A 308 -6.03 -11.28 18.28
C PRO A 308 -6.66 -11.27 16.89
N LEU A 309 -7.93 -11.66 16.80
CA LEU A 309 -8.69 -11.62 15.54
C LEU A 309 -9.01 -10.19 15.09
N LEU A 310 -9.36 -10.06 13.82
CA LEU A 310 -9.64 -8.82 13.11
C LEU A 310 -10.92 -9.01 12.29
N HIS A 311 -11.98 -8.23 12.47
CA HIS A 311 -13.23 -8.50 11.72
C HIS A 311 -13.52 -7.52 10.56
N GLN A 312 -13.08 -6.25 10.62
CA GLN A 312 -13.52 -5.22 9.65
C GLN A 312 -12.55 -4.00 9.48
N LYS A 313 -11.26 -4.11 9.84
CA LYS A 313 -10.30 -2.98 9.70
C LYS A 313 -9.27 -3.24 8.60
N PRO A 314 -8.65 -2.20 8.01
CA PRO A 314 -7.61 -2.39 7.02
C PRO A 314 -6.43 -3.16 7.62
N LEU A 315 -5.79 -3.95 6.77
CA LEU A 315 -4.50 -4.57 7.02
C LEU A 315 -3.50 -4.05 5.99
N THR A 316 -2.23 -4.15 6.31
CA THR A 316 -1.13 -3.87 5.39
C THR A 316 -0.16 -5.05 5.41
N GLY A 317 0.41 -5.35 4.26
CA GLY A 317 1.46 -6.34 4.10
C GLY A 317 2.66 -5.67 3.46
N TYR A 318 3.84 -5.89 4.00
CA TYR A 318 5.07 -5.27 3.50
C TYR A 318 6.30 -6.11 3.84
N ALA A 319 7.43 -5.80 3.22
CA ALA A 319 8.71 -6.41 3.52
C ALA A 319 9.67 -5.37 4.08
N TRP A 320 10.45 -5.75 5.09
CA TRP A 320 11.57 -4.97 5.60
C TRP A 320 12.88 -5.57 5.07
N VAL A 321 13.45 -4.94 4.05
CA VAL A 321 14.56 -5.54 3.27
C VAL A 321 15.81 -5.70 4.13
N TRP A 322 16.14 -4.70 4.95
CA TRP A 322 17.30 -4.74 5.85
C TRP A 322 17.16 -5.76 6.96
N GLY A 323 15.95 -5.89 7.53
CA GLY A 323 15.68 -6.89 8.55
C GLY A 323 15.47 -8.29 7.99
N ALA A 324 15.49 -8.47 6.67
CA ALA A 324 15.20 -9.72 5.97
C ALA A 324 13.90 -10.40 6.48
N THR A 325 12.90 -9.59 6.77
CA THR A 325 11.61 -10.04 7.34
C THR A 325 10.47 -9.54 6.46
N LYS A 326 9.36 -10.27 6.49
CA LYS A 326 8.07 -9.79 6.00
C LYS A 326 7.10 -9.59 7.14
N GLN A 327 6.11 -8.74 6.92
CA GLN A 327 5.18 -8.28 7.94
C GLN A 327 3.75 -8.26 7.41
N VAL A 328 2.80 -8.56 8.28
CA VAL A 328 1.39 -8.20 8.13
C VAL A 328 0.98 -7.46 9.39
N ALA A 329 0.51 -6.23 9.24
CA ALA A 329 0.07 -5.41 10.36
C ALA A 329 -1.41 -5.02 10.23
N TYR A 330 -2.07 -4.93 11.38
CA TYR A 330 -3.48 -4.59 11.48
C TYR A 330 -3.80 -3.95 12.83
N VAL A 331 -5.04 -3.49 12.99
CA VAL A 331 -5.56 -3.01 14.28
C VAL A 331 -6.66 -3.95 14.74
N ASP A 332 -6.53 -4.52 15.94
CA ASP A 332 -7.53 -5.41 16.51
C ASP A 332 -8.85 -4.68 16.87
N ASP A 333 -9.84 -5.44 17.34
CA ASP A 333 -11.15 -4.91 17.73
C ASP A 333 -11.08 -3.98 18.96
N HIS A 334 -10.00 -4.05 19.74
CA HIS A 334 -9.73 -3.20 20.90
C HIS A 334 -8.91 -1.95 20.55
N GLY A 335 -8.49 -1.78 19.29
CA GLY A 335 -7.69 -0.64 18.85
C GLY A 335 -6.18 -0.81 19.04
N HIS A 336 -5.70 -2.01 19.40
CA HIS A 336 -4.28 -2.29 19.45
C HIS A 336 -3.73 -2.53 18.05
N MET A 337 -2.61 -1.88 17.74
CA MET A 337 -1.84 -2.20 16.55
C MET A 337 -1.05 -3.48 16.77
N ILE A 338 -1.24 -4.45 15.88
CA ILE A 338 -0.60 -5.76 15.87
C ILE A 338 0.31 -5.85 14.65
N GLU A 339 1.51 -6.38 14.81
CA GLU A 339 2.40 -6.76 13.70
C GLU A 339 2.76 -8.25 13.81
N LEU A 340 2.35 -9.01 12.81
CA LEU A 340 2.79 -10.38 12.57
C LEU A 340 4.01 -10.32 11.67
N HIS A 341 5.10 -10.99 12.04
CA HIS A 341 6.33 -10.95 11.24
C HIS A 341 7.12 -12.25 11.29
N VAL A 342 7.87 -12.51 10.22
CA VAL A 342 8.75 -13.69 10.09
C VAL A 342 9.99 -13.36 9.26
N GLY A 343 11.12 -13.99 9.60
CA GLY A 343 12.38 -13.94 8.86
C GLY A 343 12.67 -15.24 8.09
N LEU A 344 13.75 -15.28 7.32
CA LEU A 344 14.11 -16.41 6.43
C LEU A 344 14.21 -17.79 7.10
N SER A 345 14.52 -17.84 8.39
CA SER A 345 14.67 -19.10 9.14
C SER A 345 14.01 -19.03 10.51
N ASP A 346 13.08 -18.10 10.67
CA ASP A 346 12.37 -17.87 11.92
C ASP A 346 10.95 -18.46 11.87
N GLN A 347 10.34 -18.54 13.05
CA GLN A 347 8.90 -18.76 13.17
C GLN A 347 8.18 -17.42 13.14
N TRP A 348 6.93 -17.42 12.69
CA TRP A 348 6.06 -16.25 12.81
C TRP A 348 5.93 -15.82 14.26
N ARG A 349 5.92 -14.50 14.48
CA ARG A 349 5.77 -13.87 15.80
C ARG A 349 4.71 -12.78 15.73
N CYS A 350 4.06 -12.55 16.87
CA CYS A 350 3.11 -11.46 17.07
C CYS A 350 3.72 -10.39 17.98
N SER A 351 3.63 -9.13 17.56
CA SER A 351 4.04 -7.95 18.33
C SER A 351 2.84 -7.01 18.52
N ILE A 352 2.52 -6.65 19.77
CA ILE A 352 1.51 -5.63 20.07
C ILE A 352 2.19 -4.26 20.17
N LEU A 353 2.13 -3.48 19.10
CA LEU A 353 2.90 -2.24 18.97
C LEU A 353 2.40 -1.11 19.87
N THR A 354 1.10 -1.08 20.16
CA THR A 354 0.51 -0.10 21.07
C THR A 354 0.91 -0.31 22.54
N ALA A 355 1.36 -1.51 22.92
CA ALA A 355 1.81 -1.80 24.28
C ALA A 355 3.16 -1.13 24.62
N PHE A 356 3.95 -0.75 23.61
CA PHE A 356 5.22 -0.05 23.82
C PHE A 356 5.06 1.41 24.24
N LYS A 357 3.83 1.97 24.25
CA LYS A 357 3.54 3.36 24.65
C LYS A 357 3.68 3.66 26.15
N ARG A 358 4.14 2.73 27.00
CA ARG A 358 4.20 2.91 28.47
C ARG A 358 5.46 3.59 29.03
N HIS A 359 6.19 4.36 28.23
CA HIS A 359 7.17 5.30 28.77
C HIS A 359 6.91 6.72 28.28
N GLU A 360 5.87 7.34 28.85
CA GLU A 360 5.90 8.78 29.05
C GLU A 360 7.08 9.10 29.96
N ALA A 361 8.01 9.94 29.48
CA ALA A 361 9.11 10.44 30.28
C ALA A 361 8.55 11.14 31.55
N PRO A 362 9.21 11.01 32.72
CA PRO A 362 8.74 11.64 33.94
C PRO A 362 8.64 13.15 33.72
N GLY A 363 7.46 13.70 33.98
CA GLY A 363 7.21 15.14 33.93
C GLY A 363 8.29 15.88 34.70
N LYS A 364 8.81 16.96 34.09
CA LYS A 364 9.72 17.88 34.78
C LYS A 364 9.03 18.37 36.07
N PRO A 365 9.66 18.23 37.24
CA PRO A 365 9.14 18.85 38.45
C PRO A 365 9.52 20.34 38.49
N GLY A 366 8.54 21.16 38.89
CA GLY A 366 8.75 22.50 39.48
C GLY A 366 8.91 23.64 38.50
#